data_AF-A0A7J9IC51-F1
#
_entry.id   AF-A0A7J9IC51-F1
#
_cell.length_a   1.000
_cell.length_b   1.000
_cell.length_c   1.000
_cell.angle_alpha   90.00
_cell.angle_beta   90.00
_cell.angle_gamma   90.00
#
_symmetry.space_group_name_H-M   'P 1'
#
loop_
_entity.id
_entity.type
_entity.pdbx_description
1 polymer ?
#
loop_
_entity_poly.entity_id
_entity_poly.type
_entity_poly.pdbx_seq_one_letter_code
_entity_poly.pdbx_strand_id
1 'polypeptide(L)'
;EVQKQLKKARDPKVVNELKNHISWIDKQLKFESAKNTDAVILSAHKKKEKEAAKHGKRPYYLKKYNFFAAEIRKQRLIEKYKKLKASGKLESFIEKRRRKNAAKDHRFMPYRRSNNNSEQ
;
A
#
# COMPACT_ATOMS: atom_id res chain seq x y z
N GLU A 1 -2.59 -12.38 23.63
CA GLU A 1 -2.09 -13.70 24.11
C GLU A 1 -0.82 -14.19 23.45
N VAL A 2 -0.76 -14.27 22.11
CA VAL A 2 0.38 -14.84 21.37
C VAL A 2 1.73 -14.15 21.69
N GLN A 3 1.74 -12.82 21.89
CA GLN A 3 2.95 -12.10 22.33
C GLN A 3 3.41 -12.49 23.75
N LYS A 4 2.48 -12.84 24.66
CA LYS A 4 2.83 -13.32 26.00
C LYS A 4 3.42 -14.73 25.94
N GLN A 5 2.93 -15.57 25.02
CA GLN A 5 3.47 -16.90 24.76
C GLN A 5 4.87 -16.83 24.13
N LEU A 6 5.11 -15.90 23.21
CA LEU A 6 6.42 -15.66 22.61
C LEU A 6 7.49 -15.30 23.65
N LYS A 7 7.13 -14.51 24.67
CA LYS A 7 8.06 -14.14 25.76
C LYS A 7 8.38 -15.30 26.71
N LYS A 8 7.53 -16.34 26.76
CA LYS A 8 7.68 -17.51 27.63
C LYS A 8 8.31 -18.71 26.90
N ALA A 9 8.20 -18.76 25.58
CA ALA A 9 8.73 -19.85 24.78
C ALA A 9 10.27 -19.82 24.74
N ARG A 10 10.88 -20.96 25.07
CA ARG A 10 12.34 -21.14 25.10
C ARG A 10 12.87 -21.93 23.91
N ASP A 11 12.01 -22.78 23.33
CA ASP A 11 12.34 -23.58 22.14
C ASP A 11 12.38 -22.70 20.87
N PRO A 12 13.49 -22.70 20.12
CA PRO A 12 13.62 -21.91 18.89
C PRO A 12 12.56 -22.23 17.84
N LYS A 13 12.07 -23.48 17.75
CA LYS A 13 11.06 -23.88 16.76
C LYS A 13 9.70 -23.25 17.07
N VAL A 14 9.26 -23.36 18.33
CA VAL A 14 8.02 -22.74 18.82
C VAL A 14 8.07 -21.22 18.73
N VAL A 15 9.22 -20.61 19.02
CA VAL A 15 9.44 -19.16 18.86
C VAL A 15 9.25 -18.74 17.40
N ASN A 16 9.75 -19.52 16.44
CA ASN A 16 9.60 -19.23 15.01
C ASN A 16 8.14 -19.34 14.55
N GLU A 17 7.42 -20.38 14.98
CA GLU A 17 6.00 -20.56 14.68
C GLU A 17 5.13 -19.41 15.22
N LEU A 18 5.37 -19.00 16.48
CA LEU A 18 4.67 -17.87 17.08
C LEU A 18 4.96 -16.55 16.35
N LYS A 19 6.20 -16.33 15.91
CA LYS A 19 6.57 -15.17 15.07
C LYS A 19 5.85 -15.19 13.72
N ASN A 20 5.77 -16.36 13.09
CA ASN A 20 5.06 -16.51 11.82
C ASN A 20 3.57 -16.24 11.98
N HIS A 21 2.97 -16.71 13.06
CA HIS A 21 1.56 -16.48 13.37
C HIS A 21 1.26 -14.98 13.60
N ILE A 22 2.12 -14.28 14.37
CA ILE A 22 2.01 -12.83 14.55
C ILE A 22 2.13 -12.09 13.20
N SER A 23 3.09 -12.48 12.36
CA SER A 23 3.27 -11.91 11.03
C SER A 23 2.04 -12.13 10.12
N TRP A 24 1.39 -13.29 10.24
CA TRP A 24 0.16 -13.59 9.52
C TRP A 24 -1.01 -12.72 9.99
N ILE A 25 -1.22 -12.59 11.32
CA ILE A 25 -2.23 -11.69 11.89
C ILE A 25 -2.00 -10.25 11.44
N ASP A 26 -0.76 -9.76 11.50
CA ASP A 26 -0.41 -8.40 11.08
C ASP A 26 -0.72 -8.15 9.59
N LYS A 27 -0.50 -9.15 8.74
CA LYS A 27 -0.85 -9.08 7.31
C LYS A 27 -2.37 -9.01 7.14
N GLN A 28 -3.12 -9.81 7.90
CA GLN A 28 -4.58 -9.83 7.86
C GLN A 28 -5.17 -8.48 8.30
N LEU A 29 -4.71 -7.93 9.43
CA LEU A 29 -5.13 -6.62 9.92
C LEU A 29 -4.82 -5.50 8.92
N LYS A 30 -3.63 -5.54 8.29
CA LYS A 30 -3.28 -4.57 7.24
C LYS A 30 -4.20 -4.69 6.02
N PHE A 31 -4.56 -5.91 5.63
CA PHE A 31 -5.47 -6.14 4.51
C PHE A 31 -6.90 -5.69 4.81
N GLU A 32 -7.42 -6.00 6.00
CA GLU A 32 -8.74 -5.55 6.45
C GLU A 32 -8.79 -4.03 6.58
N SER A 33 -7.73 -3.39 7.11
CA SER A 33 -7.65 -1.94 7.17
C SER A 33 -7.77 -1.29 5.79
N ALA A 34 -7.19 -1.90 4.75
CA ALA A 34 -7.28 -1.42 3.38
C ALA A 34 -8.70 -1.60 2.79
N LYS A 35 -9.37 -2.71 3.08
CA LYS A 35 -10.78 -2.91 2.67
C LYS A 35 -11.70 -1.90 3.35
N ASN A 36 -11.47 -1.66 4.64
CA ASN A 36 -12.24 -0.69 5.42
C ASN A 36 -12.04 0.74 4.89
N THR A 37 -10.83 1.13 4.49
CA THR A 37 -10.62 2.46 3.86
C THR A 37 -11.40 2.62 2.57
N ASP A 38 -11.43 1.59 1.72
CA ASP A 38 -12.13 1.68 0.44
C ASP A 38 -13.66 1.77 0.64
N ALA A 39 -14.20 1.05 1.65
CA ALA A 39 -15.61 1.15 2.05
C ALA A 39 -15.97 2.53 2.63
N VAL A 40 -15.09 3.10 3.46
CA VAL A 40 -15.25 4.46 4.00
C VAL A 40 -15.29 5.49 2.88
N ILE A 41 -14.35 5.42 1.94
CA ILE A 41 -14.30 6.31 0.77
C ILE A 41 -15.60 6.21 -0.05
N LEU A 42 -16.10 5.01 -0.29
CA LEU A 42 -17.37 4.80 -1.01
C LEU A 42 -18.56 5.41 -0.26
N SER A 43 -18.63 5.21 1.06
CA SER A 43 -19.71 5.76 1.88
C SER A 43 -19.71 7.29 1.88
N ALA A 44 -18.52 7.91 1.96
CA ALA A 44 -18.35 9.35 1.90
C ALA A 44 -18.78 9.92 0.54
N HIS A 45 -18.40 9.24 -0.56
CA HIS A 45 -18.85 9.61 -1.90
C HIS A 45 -20.38 9.54 -2.02
N LYS A 46 -21.00 8.44 -1.60
CA LYS A 46 -22.47 8.29 -1.61
C LYS A 46 -23.16 9.38 -0.79
N LYS A 47 -22.60 9.76 0.37
CA LYS A 47 -23.14 10.82 1.21
C LYS A 47 -23.09 12.18 0.49
N LYS A 48 -21.94 12.52 -0.11
CA LYS A 48 -21.75 13.77 -0.86
C LYS A 48 -22.72 13.88 -2.04
N GLU A 49 -22.88 12.82 -2.81
CA GLU A 49 -23.80 12.81 -3.96
C GLU A 49 -25.27 12.90 -3.53
N LYS A 50 -25.64 12.27 -2.40
CA LYS A 50 -26.97 12.43 -1.80
C LYS A 50 -27.24 13.87 -1.38
N GLU A 51 -26.27 14.53 -0.76
CA GLU A 51 -26.38 15.94 -0.37
C GLU A 51 -26.50 16.85 -1.60
N ALA A 52 -25.67 16.65 -2.62
CA ALA A 52 -25.77 17.38 -3.88
C ALA A 52 -27.15 17.20 -4.56
N ALA A 53 -27.70 15.97 -4.52
CA ALA A 53 -29.02 15.67 -5.04
C ALA A 53 -30.15 16.39 -4.30
N LYS A 54 -30.04 16.55 -2.97
CA LYS A 54 -30.99 17.36 -2.19
C LYS A 54 -31.03 18.82 -2.66
N HIS A 55 -29.90 19.35 -3.12
CA HIS A 55 -29.81 20.70 -3.68
C HIS A 55 -30.19 20.77 -5.18
N GLY A 56 -30.82 19.73 -5.73
CA GLY A 56 -31.30 19.71 -7.11
C GLY A 56 -30.23 19.36 -8.16
N LYS A 57 -29.00 19.04 -7.76
CA LYS A 57 -27.98 18.57 -8.71
C LYS A 57 -28.24 17.12 -9.10
N ARG A 58 -27.92 16.75 -10.34
CA ARG A 58 -28.02 15.35 -10.77
C ARG A 58 -26.93 14.52 -10.08
N PRO A 59 -27.27 13.48 -9.30
CA PRO A 59 -26.28 12.65 -8.62
C PRO A 59 -25.41 11.90 -9.62
N TYR A 60 -24.10 11.89 -9.39
CA TYR A 60 -23.13 11.15 -10.17
C TYR A 60 -22.73 9.86 -9.45
N TYR A 61 -22.98 8.72 -10.07
CA TYR A 61 -22.55 7.42 -9.54
C TYR A 61 -21.25 6.98 -10.22
N LEU A 62 -20.27 6.57 -9.42
CA LEU A 62 -19.05 5.95 -9.94
C LEU A 62 -19.42 4.69 -10.75
N LYS A 63 -19.05 4.66 -12.03
CA LYS A 63 -19.32 3.52 -12.93
C LYS A 63 -18.69 2.25 -12.38
N LYS A 64 -19.50 1.19 -12.32
CA LYS A 64 -19.40 0.00 -11.43
C LYS A 64 -18.05 -0.73 -11.38
N TYR A 65 -17.22 -0.74 -12.43
CA TYR A 65 -16.00 -1.56 -12.46
C TYR A 65 -14.72 -0.76 -12.72
N ASN A 66 -14.47 -0.28 -13.95
CA ASN A 66 -13.16 0.30 -14.28
C ASN A 66 -12.95 1.71 -13.71
N PHE A 67 -13.98 2.56 -13.73
CA PHE A 67 -13.90 3.91 -13.19
C PHE A 67 -13.94 3.93 -11.65
N PHE A 68 -14.76 3.07 -11.04
CA PHE A 68 -14.87 2.96 -9.59
C PHE A 68 -13.54 2.61 -8.91
N ALA A 69 -12.87 1.56 -9.38
CA ALA A 69 -11.59 1.13 -8.83
C ALA A 69 -10.48 2.19 -9.04
N ALA A 70 -10.48 2.85 -10.19
CA ALA A 70 -9.52 3.91 -10.50
C ALA A 70 -9.71 5.13 -9.58
N GLU A 71 -10.95 5.54 -9.35
CA GLU A 71 -11.24 6.75 -8.56
C GLU A 71 -10.98 6.54 -7.07
N ILE A 72 -11.37 5.38 -6.51
CA ILE A 72 -10.99 5.00 -5.14
C ILE A 72 -9.47 4.96 -4.99
N ARG A 73 -8.77 4.40 -5.99
CA ARG A 73 -7.31 4.34 -5.97
C ARG A 73 -6.68 5.73 -5.97
N LYS A 74 -7.21 6.69 -6.75
CA LYS A 74 -6.76 8.08 -6.73
C LYS A 74 -7.00 8.72 -5.37
N GLN A 75 -8.20 8.60 -4.80
CA GLN A 75 -8.55 9.17 -3.50
C GLN A 75 -7.64 8.62 -2.40
N ARG A 76 -7.42 7.30 -2.38
CA ARG A 76 -6.49 6.64 -1.47
C ARG A 76 -5.04 7.13 -1.62
N LEU A 77 -4.59 7.39 -2.86
CA LEU A 77 -3.27 7.96 -3.10
C LEU A 77 -3.15 9.40 -2.55
N ILE A 78 -4.19 10.22 -2.73
CA ILE A 78 -4.26 11.59 -2.20
C ILE A 78 -4.20 11.57 -0.67
N GLU A 79 -5.00 10.73 -0.01
CA GLU A 79 -4.98 10.60 1.45
C GLU A 79 -3.63 10.13 1.98
N LYS A 80 -3.04 9.13 1.31
CA LYS A 80 -1.68 8.66 1.64
C LYS A 80 -0.64 9.76 1.50
N TYR A 81 -0.72 10.56 0.45
CA TYR A 81 0.15 11.72 0.26
C TYR A 81 -0.02 12.74 1.40
N LYS A 82 -1.26 13.13 1.72
CA LYS A 82 -1.55 14.06 2.81
C LYS A 82 -0.99 13.57 4.15
N LYS A 83 -1.19 12.29 4.48
CA LYS A 83 -0.65 11.66 5.69
C LYS A 83 0.87 11.68 5.73
N LEU A 84 1.53 11.35 4.61
CA LEU A 84 2.99 11.36 4.52
C LEU A 84 3.56 12.78 4.63
N LYS A 85 2.91 13.75 3.99
CA LYS A 85 3.27 15.17 4.05
C LYS A 85 3.15 15.69 5.49
N ALA A 86 2.04 15.41 6.17
CA ALA A 86 1.84 15.77 7.57
C ALA A 86 2.87 15.11 8.50
N SER A 87 3.30 13.88 8.19
CA SER A 87 4.32 13.17 8.98
C SER A 87 5.77 13.63 8.74
N GLY A 88 6.02 14.51 7.77
CA GLY A 88 7.37 14.92 7.32
C GLY A 88 8.18 13.82 6.59
N LYS A 89 7.64 12.61 6.43
CA LYS A 89 8.35 11.45 5.84
C LYS A 89 8.19 11.33 4.32
N LEU A 90 7.69 12.38 3.65
CA LEU A 90 7.36 12.35 2.23
C LEU A 90 8.60 12.16 1.35
N GLU A 91 9.64 12.97 1.56
CA GLU A 91 10.87 12.92 0.75
C GLU A 91 11.56 11.56 0.84
N SER A 92 11.78 11.05 2.07
CA SER A 92 12.36 9.71 2.27
C SER A 92 11.54 8.60 1.59
N PHE A 93 10.20 8.73 1.58
CA PHE A 93 9.34 7.76 0.90
C PHE A 93 9.52 7.81 -0.63
N ILE A 94 9.63 9.00 -1.21
CA ILE A 94 9.86 9.20 -2.64
C ILE A 94 11.24 8.68 -3.03
N GLU A 95 12.28 8.99 -2.26
CA GLU A 95 13.64 8.54 -2.50
C GLU A 95 13.75 7.01 -2.48
N LYS A 96 13.15 6.35 -1.48
CA LYS A 96 13.05 4.87 -1.41
C LYS A 96 12.34 4.30 -2.62
N ARG A 97 11.31 4.97 -3.13
CA ARG A 97 10.59 4.53 -4.33
C ARG A 97 11.43 4.71 -5.59
N ARG A 98 12.16 5.82 -5.73
CA ARG A 98 13.12 6.05 -6.84
C ARG A 98 14.19 4.98 -6.87
N ARG A 99 14.82 4.68 -5.73
CA ARG A 99 15.85 3.61 -5.62
C ARG A 99 15.31 2.24 -6.05
N LYS A 100 14.10 1.88 -5.62
CA LYS A 100 13.44 0.63 -6.03
C LYS A 100 13.11 0.58 -7.51
N ASN A 101 12.70 1.71 -8.09
CA ASN A 101 12.43 1.78 -9.54
C ASN A 101 13.73 1.65 -10.34
N ALA A 102 14.78 2.39 -9.97
CA ALA A 102 16.09 2.27 -10.60
C ALA A 102 16.62 0.83 -10.55
N ALA A 103 16.51 0.14 -9.42
CA ALA A 103 16.89 -1.27 -9.31
C ALA A 103 16.05 -2.20 -10.20
N LYS A 104 14.75 -1.90 -10.40
CA LYS A 104 13.90 -2.65 -11.34
C LYS A 104 14.29 -2.39 -12.78
N ASP A 105 14.57 -1.15 -13.12
CA ASP A 105 14.98 -0.78 -14.47
C ASP A 105 16.34 -1.43 -14.79
N HIS A 106 17.29 -1.41 -13.85
CA HIS A 106 18.57 -2.12 -13.96
C HIS A 106 18.42 -3.64 -14.19
N ARG A 107 17.35 -4.29 -13.71
CA ARG A 107 17.12 -5.72 -13.94
C ARG A 107 16.90 -6.04 -15.43
N PHE A 108 16.34 -5.10 -16.18
CA PHE A 108 16.06 -5.26 -17.60
C PHE A 108 17.10 -4.56 -18.49
N MET A 109 18.08 -3.88 -17.88
CA MET A 109 19.20 -3.33 -18.62
C MET A 109 20.17 -4.44 -19.00
N PRO A 110 20.62 -4.50 -20.28
CA PRO A 110 21.63 -5.47 -20.68
C PRO A 110 22.90 -5.25 -19.86
N TYR A 111 23.51 -6.35 -19.40
CA TYR A 111 24.80 -6.28 -18.74
C TYR A 111 25.83 -5.66 -19.67
N ARG A 112 26.68 -4.78 -19.12
CA ARG A 112 27.83 -4.25 -19.84
C ARG A 112 28.66 -5.44 -20.33
N ARG A 113 28.85 -5.56 -21.65
CA ARG A 113 29.75 -6.58 -22.22
C ARG A 113 31.12 -6.39 -21.59
N SER A 114 31.73 -7.50 -21.15
CA SER A 114 33.12 -7.50 -20.73
C SER A 114 33.96 -7.03 -21.91
N ASN A 115 34.62 -5.87 -21.78
CA ASN A 115 35.67 -5.48 -22.72
C ASN A 115 36.89 -6.38 -22.42
N ASN A 116 36.86 -7.61 -22.90
CA ASN A 116 38.06 -8.45 -22.99
C ASN A 116 38.86 -8.05 -24.24
N ASN A 117 39.15 -6.76 -24.38
CA ASN A 117 40.16 -6.25 -25.32
C ASN A 117 41.38 -5.76 -24.52
N SER A 118 41.86 -6.61 -23.61
CA SER A 118 43.28 -6.59 -23.27
C SER A 118 43.98 -7.38 -24.39
N GLU A 119 44.31 -6.66 -25.46
CA GLU A 119 45.10 -7.16 -26.58
C GLU A 119 46.44 -7.70 -26.05
N GLN A 120 46.82 -8.85 -26.63
CA GLN A 120 48.14 -9.48 -26.52
C GLN A 120 49.20 -8.65 -27.22
#